data_AF-A0A2V3UCH7-F1
#
_entry.id   AF-A0A2V3UCH7-F1
#
_cell.length_a   1.000
_cell.length_b   1.000
_cell.length_c   1.000
_cell.angle_alpha   90.00
_cell.angle_beta   90.00
_cell.angle_gamma   90.00
#
_symmetry.space_group_name_H-M   'P 1'
#
loop_
_entity.id
_entity.type
_entity.pdbx_description
1 polymer ?
#
loop_
_entity_poly.entity_id
_entity_poly.type
_entity_poly.pdbx_seq_one_letter_code
_entity_poly.pdbx_strand_id
1 'polypeptide(L)'
;MAKPVDEDEQAIDRLTLYMLKETYCAAAGALMRMNPKASEALFQAFERQIADALQRMHVHRSEGPDSTAIAIAVGDRIAEILDQAHRRQFEPARSAAEPEDQSLKAAREAGISQEAVDMLSRLQNRFPSP
;
A
#
# COMPACT_ATOMS: atom_id res chain seq x y z
N MET A 1 25.81 -32.98 -10.11
CA MET A 1 24.74 -31.99 -10.36
C MET A 1 25.13 -30.73 -9.62
N ALA A 2 25.58 -29.70 -10.35
CA ALA A 2 25.98 -28.43 -9.76
C ALA A 2 24.72 -27.70 -9.27
N LYS A 3 24.69 -27.34 -8.00
CA LYS A 3 23.62 -26.56 -7.37
C LYS A 3 23.65 -25.13 -7.99
N PRO A 4 22.52 -24.54 -8.38
CA PRO A 4 22.50 -23.35 -9.22
C PRO A 4 22.74 -22.11 -8.36
N VAL A 5 24.00 -21.73 -8.16
CA VAL A 5 24.39 -20.48 -7.47
C VAL A 5 23.65 -19.27 -8.05
N ASP A 6 23.39 -19.28 -9.37
CA ASP A 6 22.66 -18.23 -10.08
C ASP A 6 21.16 -18.15 -9.70
N GLU A 7 20.50 -19.26 -9.36
CA GLU A 7 19.10 -19.23 -8.93
C GLU A 7 18.96 -18.69 -7.50
N ASP A 8 19.92 -19.03 -6.64
CA ASP A 8 19.99 -18.54 -5.27
C ASP A 8 20.25 -17.01 -5.27
N GLU A 9 21.17 -16.51 -6.10
CA GLU A 9 21.44 -15.07 -6.25
C GLU A 9 20.22 -14.30 -6.77
N GLN A 10 19.56 -14.79 -7.82
CA GLN A 10 18.33 -14.17 -8.30
C GLN A 10 17.20 -14.21 -7.27
N ALA A 11 17.12 -15.26 -6.46
CA ALA A 11 16.15 -15.33 -5.37
C ALA A 11 16.45 -14.28 -4.29
N ILE A 12 17.73 -14.08 -3.96
CA ILE A 12 18.17 -13.05 -3.02
C ILE A 12 17.80 -11.65 -3.54
N ASP A 13 18.04 -11.35 -4.82
CA ASP A 13 17.70 -10.04 -5.40
C ASP A 13 16.19 -9.79 -5.38
N ARG A 14 15.39 -10.79 -5.78
CA ARG A 14 13.93 -10.70 -5.73
C ARG A 14 13.41 -10.50 -4.31
N LEU A 15 13.93 -11.24 -3.34
CA LEU A 15 13.53 -11.12 -1.93
C LEU A 15 13.99 -9.79 -1.34
N THR A 16 15.18 -9.30 -1.70
CA THR A 16 15.69 -8.00 -1.26
C THR A 16 14.78 -6.88 -1.75
N LEU A 17 14.43 -6.90 -3.04
CA LEU A 17 13.47 -5.93 -3.60
C LEU A 17 12.10 -6.02 -2.92
N TYR A 18 11.61 -7.23 -2.66
CA TYR A 18 10.35 -7.43 -1.94
C TYR A 18 10.40 -6.85 -0.53
N MET A 19 11.47 -7.11 0.24
CA MET A 19 11.63 -6.59 1.60
C MET A 19 11.78 -5.07 1.63
N LEU A 20 12.48 -4.47 0.66
CA LEU A 20 12.57 -3.03 0.51
C LEU A 20 11.18 -2.41 0.24
N LYS A 21 10.40 -3.03 -0.64
CA LYS A 21 9.01 -2.64 -0.91
C LYS A 21 8.14 -2.70 0.36
N GLU A 22 8.17 -3.81 1.11
CA GLU A 22 7.39 -3.94 2.34
C GLU A 22 7.80 -2.90 3.38
N THR A 23 9.10 -2.64 3.52
CA THR A 23 9.63 -1.63 4.44
C THR A 23 9.19 -0.23 4.05
N TYR A 24 9.25 0.10 2.75
CA TYR A 24 8.76 1.38 2.23
C TYR A 24 7.27 1.56 2.51
N CYS A 25 6.44 0.56 2.21
CA CYS A 25 5.01 0.59 2.49
C CYS A 25 4.70 0.76 4.00
N ALA A 26 5.44 0.07 4.87
CA ALA A 26 5.27 0.17 6.32
C ALA A 26 5.67 1.55 6.85
N ALA A 27 6.83 2.05 6.43
CA ALA A 27 7.29 3.39 6.76
C ALA A 27 6.30 4.44 6.26
N ALA A 28 5.80 4.28 5.03
CA ALA A 28 4.87 5.21 4.43
C ALA A 28 3.57 5.31 5.25
N GLY A 29 3.03 4.17 5.68
CA GLY A 29 1.85 4.16 6.53
C GLY A 29 2.10 4.69 7.93
N ALA A 30 3.27 4.43 8.52
CA ALA A 30 3.61 5.00 9.82
C ALA A 30 3.69 6.54 9.76
N LEU A 31 4.39 7.06 8.76
CA LEU A 31 4.55 8.50 8.53
C LEU A 31 3.19 9.18 8.29
N MET A 32 2.35 8.59 7.43
CA MET A 32 1.01 9.12 7.16
C MET A 32 0.13 9.18 8.41
N ARG A 33 0.20 8.18 9.30
CA ARG A 33 -0.53 8.23 10.58
C ARG A 33 -0.01 9.29 11.54
N MET A 34 1.27 9.64 11.47
CA MET A 34 1.89 10.63 12.35
C MET A 34 1.63 12.07 11.86
N ASN A 35 1.88 12.34 10.58
CA ASN A 35 1.69 13.66 9.98
C ASN A 35 1.49 13.52 8.45
N PRO A 36 0.23 13.50 7.98
CA PRO A 36 -0.06 13.32 6.55
C PRO A 36 0.59 14.37 5.66
N LYS A 37 0.55 15.64 6.07
CA LYS A 37 1.05 16.76 5.28
C LYS A 37 2.58 16.76 5.13
N ALA A 38 3.30 16.43 6.20
CA ALA A 38 4.75 16.29 6.13
C ALA A 38 5.16 15.06 5.31
N SER A 39 4.35 13.99 5.38
CA SER A 39 4.61 12.74 4.67
C SER A 39 4.41 12.89 3.16
N GLU A 40 3.42 13.65 2.72
CA GLU A 40 3.21 13.95 1.29
C GLU A 40 4.42 14.69 0.69
N ALA A 41 4.92 15.73 1.37
CA ALA A 41 6.11 16.46 0.93
C ALA A 41 7.36 15.56 0.88
N LEU A 42 7.48 14.64 1.83
CA LEU A 42 8.57 13.67 1.88
C LEU A 42 8.49 12.65 0.73
N PHE A 43 7.31 12.14 0.39
CA PHE A 43 7.14 11.25 -0.76
C PHE A 43 7.44 11.94 -2.08
N GLN A 44 6.97 13.18 -2.27
CA GLN A 44 7.32 13.97 -3.45
C GLN A 44 8.83 14.20 -3.57
N ALA A 45 9.52 14.43 -2.44
CA ALA A 45 10.98 14.56 -2.43
C ALA A 45 11.67 13.25 -2.83
N PHE A 46 11.19 12.10 -2.35
CA PHE A 46 11.71 10.79 -2.75
C PHE A 46 11.49 10.50 -4.23
N GLU A 47 10.28 10.73 -4.74
CA GLU A 47 9.96 10.57 -6.16
C GLU A 47 10.89 11.39 -7.05
N ARG A 48 11.11 12.66 -6.68
CA ARG A 48 12.04 13.53 -7.40
C ARG A 48 13.47 13.00 -7.37
N GLN A 49 13.93 12.55 -6.21
CA GLN A 49 15.29 12.01 -6.07
C GLN A 49 15.49 10.72 -6.90
N ILE A 50 14.46 9.89 -7.00
CA ILE A 50 14.47 8.68 -7.83
C ILE A 50 14.50 9.06 -9.31
N ALA A 51 13.64 9.99 -9.74
CA ALA A 51 13.64 10.48 -11.12
C ALA A 51 15.00 11.07 -11.51
N ASP A 52 15.61 11.87 -10.64
CA ASP A 52 16.95 12.43 -10.85
C ASP A 52 18.02 11.32 -10.93
N ALA A 53 17.90 10.25 -10.14
CA ALA A 53 18.82 9.12 -10.19
C ALA A 53 18.71 8.34 -11.51
N LEU A 54 17.50 8.06 -11.97
CA LEU A 54 17.24 7.40 -13.26
C LEU A 54 17.74 8.25 -14.43
N GLN A 55 17.52 9.56 -14.36
CA GLN A 55 18.03 10.50 -15.36
C GLN A 55 19.57 10.49 -15.39
N ARG A 56 20.24 10.49 -14.23
CA ARG A 56 21.70 10.36 -14.15
C ARG A 56 22.18 9.04 -14.75
N MET A 57 21.51 7.92 -14.45
CA MET A 57 21.84 6.61 -14.99
C MET A 57 21.75 6.58 -16.52
N HIS A 58 20.69 7.17 -17.08
CA HIS A 58 20.50 7.32 -18.51
C HIS A 58 21.60 8.19 -19.15
N VAL A 59 21.85 9.39 -18.61
CA VAL A 59 22.83 10.36 -19.14
C VAL A 59 24.25 9.80 -19.09
N HIS A 60 24.61 9.13 -17.99
CA HIS A 60 25.95 8.57 -17.81
C HIS A 60 26.15 7.21 -18.48
N ARG A 61 25.10 6.64 -19.08
CA ARG A 61 25.11 5.29 -19.64
C ARG A 61 25.73 4.27 -18.68
N SER A 62 25.29 4.28 -17.41
CA SER A 62 25.87 3.45 -16.36
C SER A 62 25.84 1.95 -16.66
N GLU A 63 24.89 1.52 -17.50
CA GLU A 63 24.70 0.14 -17.96
C GLU A 63 25.05 -0.02 -19.45
N GLY A 64 25.84 0.90 -20.01
CA GLY A 64 26.21 0.89 -21.42
C GLY A 64 25.06 1.28 -22.36
N PRO A 65 24.99 0.72 -23.60
CA PRO A 65 23.98 1.08 -24.60
C PRO A 65 22.53 0.90 -24.13
N ASP A 66 22.29 -0.04 -23.22
CA ASP A 66 20.96 -0.42 -22.75
C ASP A 66 20.44 0.45 -21.59
N SER A 67 21.25 1.41 -21.12
CA SER A 67 20.93 2.26 -19.95
C SER A 67 19.57 2.94 -20.04
N THR A 68 19.12 3.33 -21.24
CA THR A 68 17.78 3.92 -21.44
C THR A 68 16.68 2.90 -21.18
N ALA A 69 16.80 1.70 -21.75
CA ALA A 69 15.79 0.65 -21.58
C ALA A 69 15.74 0.19 -20.12
N ILE A 70 16.90 0.08 -19.48
CA ILE A 70 17.00 -0.26 -18.05
C ILE A 70 16.41 0.85 -17.19
N ALA A 71 16.69 2.13 -17.46
CA ALA A 71 16.10 3.25 -16.73
C ALA A 71 14.58 3.29 -16.81
N ILE A 72 14.01 2.99 -17.98
CA ILE A 72 12.56 2.90 -18.17
C ILE A 72 12.00 1.73 -17.35
N ALA A 73 12.57 0.52 -17.51
CA ALA A 73 12.09 -0.66 -16.80
C ALA A 73 12.19 -0.53 -15.27
N VAL A 74 13.28 0.04 -14.76
CA VAL A 74 13.44 0.33 -13.33
C VAL A 74 12.46 1.41 -12.89
N GLY A 75 12.26 2.45 -13.70
CA GLY A 75 11.28 3.52 -13.45
C GLY A 75 9.86 2.98 -13.31
N ASP A 76 9.41 2.17 -14.26
CA ASP A 76 8.09 1.53 -14.23
C ASP A 76 7.92 0.68 -12.97
N ARG A 77 8.94 -0.12 -12.63
CA ARG A 77 8.89 -0.99 -11.46
C ARG A 77 8.84 -0.20 -10.14
N ILE A 78 9.56 0.91 -10.04
CA ILE A 78 9.51 1.78 -8.87
C ILE A 78 8.15 2.50 -8.80
N ALA A 79 7.64 3.01 -9.91
CA ALA A 79 6.33 3.64 -9.97
C ALA A 79 5.23 2.72 -9.43
N GLU A 80 5.23 1.44 -9.81
CA GLU A 80 4.31 0.44 -9.26
C GLU A 80 4.41 0.29 -7.73
N ILE A 81 5.62 0.37 -7.17
CA ILE A 81 5.84 0.24 -5.71
C ILE A 81 5.28 1.47 -4.99
N LEU A 82 5.57 2.66 -5.50
CA LEU A 82 5.09 3.93 -4.97
C LEU A 82 3.56 3.99 -5.02
N ASP A 83 2.97 3.61 -6.16
CA ASP A 83 1.51 3.54 -6.33
C ASP A 83 0.85 2.60 -5.32
N GLN A 84 1.44 1.42 -5.09
CA GLN A 84 0.91 0.46 -4.11
C GLN A 84 1.00 0.99 -2.69
N ALA A 85 2.11 1.63 -2.33
CA ALA A 85 2.26 2.26 -1.03
C ALA A 85 1.22 3.39 -0.87
N HIS A 86 1.03 4.21 -1.89
CA HIS A 86 0.06 5.29 -1.87
C HIS A 86 -1.38 4.76 -1.77
N ARG A 87 -1.81 3.82 -2.62
CA ARG A 87 -3.16 3.25 -2.55
C ARG A 87 -3.47 2.64 -1.18
N ARG A 88 -2.50 1.93 -0.58
CA ARG A 88 -2.67 1.32 0.74
C ARG A 88 -2.89 2.32 1.88
N GLN A 89 -2.46 3.58 1.71
CA GLN A 89 -2.56 4.62 2.74
C GLN A 89 -3.58 5.72 2.42
N PHE A 90 -3.79 6.02 1.14
CA PHE A 90 -4.60 7.15 0.66
C PHE A 90 -5.95 6.73 0.09
N GLU A 91 -6.14 5.48 -0.35
CA GLU A 91 -7.51 5.01 -0.43
C GLU A 91 -7.98 4.93 1.02
N PRO A 92 -9.04 5.67 1.41
CA PRO A 92 -9.70 5.37 2.67
C PRO A 92 -9.97 3.87 2.57
N ALA A 93 -9.58 3.10 3.59
CA ALA A 93 -10.01 1.71 3.70
C ALA A 93 -11.49 1.75 3.37
N ARG A 94 -11.83 1.35 2.14
CA ARG A 94 -13.13 1.58 1.54
C ARG A 94 -14.04 1.00 2.58
N SER A 95 -14.76 1.87 3.30
CA SER A 95 -15.34 1.56 4.61
C SER A 95 -15.72 0.12 4.53
N ALA A 96 -14.96 -0.75 5.24
CA ALA A 96 -15.28 -2.16 5.27
C ALA A 96 -16.72 -2.10 5.72
N ALA A 97 -17.63 -2.30 4.76
CA ALA A 97 -18.99 -1.80 4.86
C ALA A 97 -19.43 -2.24 6.23
N GLU A 98 -19.72 -1.28 7.13
CA GLU A 98 -19.93 -1.56 8.56
C GLU A 98 -20.64 -2.90 8.59
N PRO A 99 -19.98 -3.97 9.06
CA PRO A 99 -20.52 -5.30 8.86
C PRO A 99 -21.88 -5.19 9.51
N GLU A 100 -22.96 -5.27 8.72
CA GLU A 100 -24.32 -5.14 9.24
C GLU A 100 -24.31 -5.97 10.50
N ASP A 101 -24.40 -5.29 11.65
CA ASP A 101 -23.97 -5.85 12.92
C ASP A 101 -24.68 -7.18 13.02
N GLN A 102 -23.93 -8.29 13.14
CA GLN A 102 -24.46 -9.63 12.92
C GLN A 102 -25.73 -9.87 13.78
N SER A 103 -25.81 -9.13 14.88
CA SER A 103 -26.95 -8.89 15.77
C SER A 103 -28.22 -8.34 15.10
N LEU A 104 -28.12 -7.29 14.27
CA LEU A 104 -29.22 -6.68 13.51
C LEU A 104 -29.69 -7.58 12.37
N LYS A 105 -28.75 -8.28 11.72
CA LYS A 105 -29.08 -9.27 10.69
C LYS A 105 -29.81 -10.48 11.29
N ALA A 106 -29.33 -11.00 12.42
CA ALA A 106 -29.99 -12.06 13.18
C ALA A 106 -31.38 -11.64 13.68
N ALA A 107 -31.56 -10.38 14.08
CA ALA A 107 -32.87 -9.84 14.48
C ALA A 107 -33.89 -9.84 13.33
N ARG A 108 -33.47 -9.42 12.12
CA ARG A 108 -34.31 -9.50 10.91
C ARG A 108 -34.63 -10.93 10.52
N GLU A 109 -33.66 -11.84 10.57
CA GLU A 109 -33.84 -13.26 10.25
C GLU A 109 -34.72 -14.00 11.29
N ALA A 110 -34.75 -13.53 12.54
CA ALA A 110 -35.62 -14.02 13.61
C ALA A 110 -37.08 -13.51 13.51
N GLY A 111 -37.42 -12.73 12.48
CA GLY A 111 -38.79 -12.22 12.27
C GLY A 111 -39.17 -11.07 13.20
N ILE A 112 -38.21 -10.34 13.76
CA ILE A 112 -38.46 -9.17 14.60
C ILE A 112 -38.99 -8.03 13.73
N SER A 113 -39.98 -7.27 14.23
CA SER A 113 -40.62 -6.19 13.47
C SER A 113 -39.62 -5.09 13.10
N GLN A 114 -39.83 -4.45 11.95
CA GLN A 114 -38.95 -3.41 11.43
C GLN A 114 -38.78 -2.23 12.42
N GLU A 115 -39.83 -1.90 13.17
CA GLU A 115 -39.77 -0.86 14.22
C GLU A 115 -38.82 -1.24 15.37
N ALA A 116 -38.77 -2.51 15.76
CA ALA A 116 -37.86 -2.97 16.80
C ALA A 116 -36.40 -3.00 16.32
N VAL A 117 -36.16 -3.31 15.04
CA VAL A 117 -34.83 -3.22 14.42
C VAL A 117 -34.34 -1.76 14.38
N ASP A 118 -35.21 -0.83 14.00
CA ASP A 118 -34.89 0.60 13.98
C ASP A 118 -34.62 1.15 15.39
N MET A 119 -35.34 0.65 16.40
CA MET A 119 -35.13 1.01 17.81
C MET A 119 -33.78 0.50 18.33
N LEU A 120 -33.39 -0.74 17.99
CA LEU A 120 -32.09 -1.31 18.35
C LEU A 120 -30.93 -0.55 17.73
N SER A 121 -31.03 -0.20 16.44
CA SER A 121 -30.01 0.60 15.74
C SER A 121 -29.81 1.98 16.39
N ARG A 122 -30.89 2.64 16.81
CA ARG A 122 -30.81 3.92 17.53
C ARG A 122 -30.15 3.79 18.91
N LEU A 123 -30.35 2.67 19.61
CA LEU A 123 -29.74 2.43 20.91
C LEU A 123 -28.24 2.15 20.80
N GLN A 124 -27.81 1.39 19.80
CA GLN A 124 -26.38 1.12 19.53
C GLN A 124 -25.61 2.41 19.20
N ASN A 125 -26.17 3.26 18.36
CA ASN A 125 -25.55 4.56 18.02
C ASN A 125 -25.46 5.52 19.21
N ARG A 126 -26.33 5.35 20.22
CA ARG A 126 -26.36 6.19 21.42
C ARG A 126 -25.36 5.72 22.49
N PHE A 127 -25.03 4.44 22.51
CA PHE A 127 -24.06 3.84 23.44
C PHE A 127 -23.10 2.93 22.67
N PRO A 128 -22.16 3.50 21.89
CA PRO A 128 -21.12 2.70 21.29
C PRO A 128 -20.31 2.02 22.41
N SER A 129 -20.14 0.70 22.31
CA SER A 129 -19.29 -0.03 23.26
C SER A 129 -17.84 0.48 23.18
N PRO A 130 -17.13 0.60 24.32
CA PRO A 130 -15.75 1.08 24.37
C PRO A 130 -14.76 0.14 23.66
#